data_AF-A0A8J5IXS7-F1
#
_entry.id   AF-A0A8J5IXS7-F1
#
_cell.length_a   1.000
_cell.length_b   1.000
_cell.length_c   1.000
_cell.angle_alpha   90.00
_cell.angle_beta   90.00
_cell.angle_gamma   90.00
#
_symmetry.space_group_name_H-M   'P 1'
#
loop_
_entity.id
_entity.type
_entity.pdbx_description
1 polymer ?
#
loop_
_entity_poly.entity_id
_entity_poly.type
_entity_poly.pdbx_seq_one_letter_code
_entity_poly.pdbx_strand_id
1 'polypeptide(L)'
;MTESFLLYALSISQAMRREDFALGFNSAGAWSSVNHFHLQGYFLSSIEGAVSTNFPVAAQHREEMFRVGGAIVKYLPSWKTTCCVIEPQDAARNAIHVVQIAWALLELLQARGIPHNLVIVDTVMFIFPRQPQCENGVSLFSDDTTTEHAGRLRIAVAELSGLIVAGDSVVYENLTEEMFSSILQTEVSLSADEEVALVAEWKAKIDITAG
;
A
#
# COMPACT_ATOMS: atom_id res chain seq x y z
N MET A 1 -0.81 7.21 13.48
CA MET A 1 -0.68 5.76 13.69
C MET A 1 0.43 5.56 14.71
N THR A 2 0.43 4.47 15.47
CA THR A 2 1.49 4.16 16.45
C THR A 2 2.06 2.77 16.20
N GLU A 3 3.24 2.47 16.75
CA GLU A 3 3.81 1.12 16.69
C GLU A 3 2.86 0.07 17.31
N SER A 4 2.22 0.40 18.44
CA SER A 4 1.24 -0.48 19.08
C SER A 4 0.04 -0.77 18.17
N PHE A 5 -0.41 0.20 17.38
CA PHE A 5 -1.47 -0.02 16.40
C PHE A 5 -1.07 -1.04 15.34
N LEU A 6 0.18 -1.02 14.87
CA LEU A 6 0.70 -2.03 13.92
C LEU A 6 0.80 -3.42 14.56
N LEU A 7 1.23 -3.50 15.83
CA LEU A 7 1.21 -4.77 16.58
C LEU A 7 -0.21 -5.36 16.64
N TYR A 8 -1.22 -4.52 16.92
CA TYR A 8 -2.61 -4.96 16.90
C TYR A 8 -3.06 -5.41 15.52
N ALA A 9 -2.76 -4.65 14.47
CA ALA A 9 -3.11 -5.01 13.10
C ALA A 9 -2.51 -6.37 12.70
N LEU A 10 -1.23 -6.59 13.02
CA LEU A 10 -0.56 -7.86 12.77
C LEU A 10 -1.16 -9.01 13.58
N SER A 11 -1.52 -8.77 14.84
CA SER A 11 -2.18 -9.79 15.68
C SER A 11 -3.55 -10.21 15.13
N ILE A 12 -4.31 -9.28 14.53
CA ILE A 12 -5.59 -9.59 13.88
C ILE A 12 -5.34 -10.45 12.64
N SER A 13 -4.38 -10.06 11.78
CA SER A 13 -3.99 -10.84 10.60
C SER A 13 -3.62 -12.29 10.96
N GLN A 14 -2.77 -12.46 11.97
CA GLN A 14 -2.36 -13.78 12.46
C GLN A 14 -3.49 -14.57 13.12
N ALA A 15 -4.41 -13.90 13.83
CA ALA A 15 -5.56 -14.55 14.46
C ALA A 15 -6.56 -15.07 13.41
N MET A 16 -6.69 -14.38 12.28
CA MET A 16 -7.60 -14.79 11.20
C MET A 16 -7.18 -16.10 10.54
N ARG A 17 -5.87 -16.40 10.46
CA ARG A 17 -5.31 -17.65 9.88
C ARG A 17 -5.94 -18.03 8.54
N ARG A 18 -6.09 -17.03 7.67
CA ARG A 18 -6.78 -17.15 6.37
C ARG A 18 -5.94 -16.52 5.27
N GLU A 19 -5.65 -17.31 4.24
CA GLU A 19 -4.84 -16.88 3.10
C GLU A 19 -5.54 -15.82 2.26
N ASP A 20 -6.87 -15.75 2.31
CA ASP A 20 -7.70 -14.80 1.57
C ASP A 20 -8.01 -13.51 2.35
N PHE A 21 -7.47 -13.38 3.56
CA PHE A 21 -7.70 -12.24 4.42
C PHE A 21 -6.57 -11.21 4.32
N ALA A 22 -6.94 -9.93 4.32
CA ALA A 22 -5.99 -8.82 4.38
C ALA A 22 -6.54 -7.66 5.21
N LEU A 23 -5.62 -6.89 5.81
CA LEU A 23 -5.96 -5.64 6.49
C LEU A 23 -5.38 -4.46 5.71
N GLY A 24 -6.24 -3.54 5.31
CA GLY A 24 -5.87 -2.26 4.70
C GLY A 24 -5.92 -1.10 5.68
N PHE A 25 -5.11 -0.08 5.42
CA PHE A 25 -5.10 1.19 6.12
C PHE A 25 -4.83 2.34 5.14
N ASN A 26 -5.54 3.43 5.32
CA ASN A 26 -5.39 4.69 4.58
C ASN A 26 -5.02 5.80 5.57
N SER A 27 -3.84 6.40 5.40
CA SER A 27 -3.44 7.57 6.21
C SER A 27 -4.13 8.86 5.74
N ALA A 28 -3.93 9.95 6.49
CA ALA A 28 -4.42 11.26 6.09
C ALA A 28 -3.84 11.67 4.73
N GLY A 29 -4.69 12.18 3.84
CA GLY A 29 -4.31 12.50 2.46
C GLY A 29 -4.15 11.28 1.54
N ALA A 30 -4.47 10.07 1.99
CA ALA A 30 -4.44 8.83 1.23
C ALA A 30 -5.84 8.18 1.08
N TRP A 31 -6.86 9.01 0.89
CA TRP A 31 -8.28 8.63 0.81
C TRP A 31 -8.84 8.02 2.10
N SER A 32 -8.36 8.47 3.26
CA SER A 32 -8.98 8.15 4.54
C SER A 32 -10.30 8.92 4.70
N SER A 33 -11.43 8.19 4.74
CA SER A 33 -12.78 8.77 4.81
C SER A 33 -13.25 9.11 6.23
N VAL A 34 -12.49 8.73 7.26
CA VAL A 34 -12.80 9.02 8.66
C VAL A 34 -11.58 9.61 9.38
N ASN A 35 -11.84 10.47 10.35
CA ASN A 35 -10.81 11.20 11.10
C ASN A 35 -10.21 10.42 12.30
N HIS A 36 -10.58 9.14 12.46
CA HIS A 36 -10.05 8.25 13.49
C HIS A 36 -9.31 7.06 12.88
N PHE A 37 -8.37 6.48 13.63
CA PHE A 37 -7.65 5.29 13.19
C PHE A 37 -8.60 4.10 13.06
N HIS A 38 -8.67 3.53 11.87
CA HIS A 38 -9.45 2.34 11.56
C HIS A 38 -8.66 1.43 10.62
N LEU A 39 -8.92 0.13 10.71
CA LEU A 39 -8.42 -0.87 9.77
C LEU A 39 -9.58 -1.34 8.91
N GLN A 40 -9.29 -1.65 7.65
CA GLN A 40 -10.25 -2.18 6.68
C GLN A 40 -9.96 -3.67 6.50
N GLY A 41 -10.88 -4.55 6.90
CA GLY A 41 -10.73 -5.99 6.71
C GLY A 41 -11.28 -6.42 5.35
N TYR A 42 -10.50 -7.18 4.60
CA TYR A 42 -10.87 -7.69 3.28
C TYR A 42 -10.83 -9.21 3.29
N PHE A 43 -11.85 -9.83 2.69
CA PHE A 43 -11.83 -11.23 2.27
C PHE A 43 -11.93 -11.24 0.76
N LEU A 44 -10.84 -11.60 0.08
CA LEU A 44 -10.83 -11.66 -1.38
C LEU A 44 -11.23 -13.04 -1.85
N SER A 45 -12.30 -13.12 -2.62
CA SER A 45 -12.64 -14.36 -3.32
C SER A 45 -11.56 -14.69 -4.34
N SER A 46 -11.30 -15.98 -4.55
CA SER A 46 -10.48 -16.44 -5.66
C SER A 46 -11.01 -15.86 -6.97
N ILE A 47 -10.16 -15.14 -7.69
CA ILE A 47 -10.47 -14.59 -9.01
C ILE A 47 -10.13 -15.67 -10.05
N GLU A 48 -11.03 -15.92 -10.99
CA GLU A 48 -10.80 -16.90 -12.05
C GLU A 48 -9.51 -16.59 -12.83
N GLY A 49 -8.60 -17.55 -12.88
CA GLY A 49 -7.28 -17.38 -13.52
C GLY A 49 -6.21 -16.69 -12.66
N ALA A 50 -6.52 -16.26 -11.44
CA ALA A 50 -5.54 -15.69 -10.53
C ALA A 50 -4.71 -16.79 -9.83
N VAL A 51 -3.41 -16.52 -9.66
CA VAL A 51 -2.46 -17.41 -8.96
C VAL A 51 -2.59 -17.26 -7.43
N SER A 52 -3.21 -16.19 -6.95
CA SER A 52 -3.34 -15.84 -5.54
C SER A 52 -4.80 -15.78 -5.10
N THR A 53 -5.05 -16.20 -3.87
CA THR A 53 -6.33 -16.10 -3.17
C THR A 53 -6.49 -14.78 -2.40
N ASN A 54 -5.53 -13.86 -2.55
CA ASN A 54 -5.50 -12.55 -1.89
C ASN A 54 -5.23 -11.42 -2.91
N PHE A 55 -5.08 -10.18 -2.44
CA PHE A 55 -4.76 -9.01 -3.25
C PHE A 55 -3.63 -9.31 -4.26
N PRO A 56 -3.77 -8.87 -5.53
CA PRO A 56 -2.74 -9.10 -6.56
C PRO A 56 -1.34 -8.66 -6.16
N VAL A 57 -1.20 -7.61 -5.34
CA VAL A 57 0.10 -7.14 -4.82
C VAL A 57 0.84 -8.21 -4.01
N ALA A 58 0.12 -9.05 -3.27
CA ALA A 58 0.71 -10.09 -2.44
C ALA A 58 1.35 -11.20 -3.28
N ALA A 59 0.88 -11.41 -4.51
CA ALA A 59 1.37 -12.43 -5.44
C ALA A 59 2.59 -11.98 -6.26
N GLN A 60 2.94 -10.70 -6.22
CA GLN A 60 3.96 -10.14 -7.11
C GLN A 60 5.36 -10.67 -6.79
N HIS A 61 6.18 -10.75 -7.84
CA HIS A 61 7.61 -10.95 -7.69
C HIS A 61 8.22 -9.81 -6.87
N ARG A 62 9.13 -10.15 -5.96
CA ARG A 62 9.73 -9.22 -5.00
C ARG A 62 11.25 -9.34 -5.07
N GLU A 63 11.93 -8.22 -5.13
CA GLU A 63 13.39 -8.17 -5.10
C GLU A 63 13.88 -7.58 -3.78
N GLU A 64 14.97 -8.14 -3.26
CA GLU A 64 15.55 -7.72 -1.99
C GLU A 64 16.29 -6.39 -2.10
N MET A 65 15.99 -5.48 -1.17
CA MET A 65 16.73 -4.23 -1.01
C MET A 65 17.83 -4.40 0.06
N PHE A 66 17.45 -4.91 1.24
CA PHE A 66 18.37 -5.16 2.35
C PHE A 66 17.72 -6.04 3.44
N ARG A 67 18.54 -6.53 4.37
CA ARG A 67 18.12 -7.31 5.55
C ARG A 67 18.53 -6.58 6.81
N VAL A 68 17.64 -6.54 7.80
CA VAL A 68 17.91 -5.82 9.05
C VAL A 68 17.00 -6.31 10.16
N GLY A 69 17.55 -6.42 11.38
CA GLY A 69 16.75 -6.74 12.57
C GLY A 69 15.93 -8.03 12.47
N GLY A 70 16.31 -9.00 11.65
CA GLY A 70 15.53 -10.24 11.45
C GLY A 70 14.38 -10.13 10.45
N ALA A 71 14.24 -9.01 9.74
CA ALA A 71 13.33 -8.82 8.61
C ALA A 71 14.10 -8.67 7.28
N ILE A 72 13.38 -8.85 6.17
CA ILE A 72 13.84 -8.57 4.82
C ILE A 72 13.00 -7.42 4.27
N VAL A 73 13.65 -6.39 3.77
CA VAL A 73 13.02 -5.29 3.05
C VAL A 73 13.17 -5.54 1.55
N LYS A 74 12.05 -5.50 0.85
CA LYS A 74 11.93 -5.78 -0.59
C LYS A 74 11.16 -4.67 -1.30
N TYR A 75 11.24 -4.67 -2.61
CA TYR A 75 10.41 -3.85 -3.50
C TYR A 75 9.78 -4.71 -4.60
N LEU A 76 8.81 -4.13 -5.32
CA LEU A 76 8.09 -4.79 -6.40
C LEU A 76 8.50 -4.18 -7.75
N PRO A 77 9.42 -4.80 -8.51
CA PRO A 77 9.98 -4.20 -9.73
C PRO A 77 8.96 -4.01 -10.87
N SER A 78 7.87 -4.77 -10.85
CA SER A 78 6.82 -4.71 -11.88
C SER A 78 5.53 -4.03 -11.41
N TRP A 79 5.51 -3.50 -10.18
CA TRP A 79 4.35 -2.76 -9.68
C TRP A 79 4.37 -1.32 -10.20
N LYS A 80 3.19 -0.74 -10.42
CA LYS A 80 3.06 0.58 -11.06
C LYS A 80 3.33 1.75 -10.10
N THR A 81 3.46 1.46 -8.81
CA THR A 81 3.76 2.41 -7.74
C THR A 81 4.86 1.86 -6.85
N THR A 82 5.56 2.74 -6.15
CA THR A 82 6.51 2.31 -5.12
C THR A 82 5.80 1.58 -4.00
N CYS A 83 6.30 0.39 -3.69
CA CYS A 83 5.82 -0.46 -2.60
C CYS A 83 7.02 -1.00 -1.83
N CYS A 84 7.15 -0.57 -0.58
CA CYS A 84 8.10 -1.17 0.36
C CYS A 84 7.45 -2.39 0.99
N VAL A 85 8.05 -3.57 0.81
CA VAL A 85 7.57 -4.82 1.37
C VAL A 85 8.47 -5.25 2.51
N ILE A 86 7.90 -5.51 3.68
CA ILE A 86 8.62 -5.98 4.87
C ILE A 86 8.08 -7.35 5.24
N GLU A 87 8.96 -8.35 5.27
CA GLU A 87 8.62 -9.73 5.60
C GLU A 87 9.65 -10.34 6.57
N PRO A 88 9.28 -11.35 7.37
CA PRO A 88 10.22 -11.97 8.30
C PRO A 88 11.32 -12.73 7.54
N GLN A 89 12.56 -12.70 8.06
CA GLN A 89 13.67 -13.45 7.47
C GLN A 89 13.53 -14.97 7.60
N ASP A 90 12.81 -15.42 8.62
CA ASP A 90 12.55 -16.82 8.93
C ASP A 90 11.11 -16.92 9.43
N ALA A 91 10.36 -17.92 8.99
CA ALA A 91 8.98 -18.17 9.39
C ALA A 91 8.84 -18.39 10.91
N ALA A 92 9.90 -18.82 11.59
CA ALA A 92 9.96 -18.91 13.05
C ALA A 92 10.32 -17.59 13.75
N ARG A 93 10.81 -16.58 13.01
CA ARG A 93 11.20 -15.28 13.57
C ARG A 93 9.99 -14.37 13.77
N ASN A 94 10.05 -13.67 14.88
CA ASN A 94 8.95 -12.97 15.51
C ASN A 94 8.45 -11.80 14.64
N ALA A 95 7.14 -11.77 14.41
CA ALA A 95 6.39 -10.71 13.74
C ALA A 95 6.71 -9.29 14.28
N ILE A 96 7.22 -9.19 15.51
CA ILE A 96 7.74 -7.96 16.12
C ILE A 96 8.79 -7.26 15.24
N HIS A 97 9.71 -8.01 14.62
CA HIS A 97 10.76 -7.40 13.80
C HIS A 97 10.20 -6.74 12.54
N VAL A 98 9.20 -7.35 11.91
CA VAL A 98 8.47 -6.74 10.79
C VAL A 98 7.85 -5.41 11.24
N VAL A 99 7.23 -5.39 12.42
CA VAL A 99 6.62 -4.17 12.98
C VAL A 99 7.65 -3.09 13.25
N GLN A 100 8.78 -3.40 13.88
CA GLN A 100 9.82 -2.43 14.19
C GLN A 100 10.35 -1.74 12.92
N ILE A 101 10.64 -2.55 11.89
CA ILE A 101 11.17 -2.07 10.62
C ILE A 101 10.14 -1.27 9.84
N ALA A 102 8.89 -1.74 9.77
CA ALA A 102 7.77 -1.01 9.16
C ALA A 102 7.45 0.30 9.91
N TRP A 103 7.50 0.28 11.25
CA TRP A 103 7.24 1.45 12.08
C TRP A 103 8.28 2.55 11.84
N ALA A 104 9.56 2.20 11.67
CA ALA A 104 10.58 3.18 11.32
C ALA A 104 10.27 3.95 10.03
N LEU A 105 9.71 3.26 9.01
CA LEU A 105 9.26 3.91 7.77
C LEU A 105 8.01 4.76 8.00
N LEU A 106 7.01 4.22 8.70
CA LEU A 106 5.75 4.90 8.94
C LEU A 106 5.91 6.13 9.83
N GLU A 107 6.79 6.09 10.82
CA GLU A 107 7.17 7.25 11.62
C GLU A 107 7.82 8.33 10.76
N LEU A 108 8.72 7.94 9.85
CA LEU A 108 9.36 8.87 8.92
C LEU A 108 8.34 9.53 7.97
N LEU A 109 7.45 8.73 7.38
CA LEU A 109 6.37 9.22 6.52
C LEU A 109 5.46 10.20 7.28
N GLN A 110 5.09 9.87 8.52
CA GLN A 110 4.28 10.75 9.37
C GLN A 110 5.02 12.05 9.72
N ALA A 111 6.31 11.99 10.05
CA ALA A 111 7.12 13.15 10.37
C ALA A 111 7.26 14.11 9.17
N ARG A 112 7.31 13.56 7.96
CA ARG A 112 7.37 14.32 6.70
C ARG A 112 5.99 14.73 6.16
N GLY A 113 4.90 14.30 6.79
CA GLY A 113 3.55 14.53 6.29
C GLY A 113 3.26 13.83 4.95
N ILE A 114 3.97 12.76 4.63
CA ILE A 114 3.80 12.00 3.39
C ILE A 114 2.63 11.02 3.54
N PRO A 115 1.59 11.14 2.71
CA PRO A 115 0.49 10.18 2.67
C PRO A 115 0.97 8.79 2.26
N HIS A 116 0.31 7.79 2.82
CA HIS A 116 0.63 6.39 2.57
C HIS A 116 -0.57 5.48 2.78
N ASN A 117 -0.52 4.33 2.11
CA ASN A 117 -1.41 3.21 2.34
C ASN A 117 -0.61 2.02 2.86
N LEU A 118 -1.28 1.14 3.60
CA LEU A 118 -0.68 -0.08 4.15
C LEU A 118 -1.62 -1.25 3.92
N VAL A 119 -1.08 -2.34 3.38
CA VAL A 119 -1.74 -3.65 3.41
C VAL A 119 -0.92 -4.63 4.24
N ILE A 120 -1.60 -5.42 5.06
CA ILE A 120 -1.03 -6.54 5.81
C ILE A 120 -1.68 -7.82 5.31
N VAL A 121 -0.86 -8.77 4.86
CA VAL A 121 -1.27 -10.13 4.49
C VAL A 121 -0.42 -11.09 5.30
N ASP A 122 -1.07 -11.89 6.16
CA ASP A 122 -0.39 -12.72 7.16
C ASP A 122 0.64 -11.91 7.97
N THR A 123 1.93 -12.14 7.75
CA THR A 123 3.06 -11.49 8.43
C THR A 123 3.80 -10.48 7.57
N VAL A 124 3.33 -10.24 6.35
CA VAL A 124 3.96 -9.34 5.37
C VAL A 124 3.24 -8.00 5.35
N MET A 125 4.00 -6.91 5.39
CA MET A 125 3.49 -5.55 5.27
C MET A 125 3.90 -4.94 3.93
N PHE A 126 2.94 -4.33 3.24
CA PHE A 126 3.10 -3.60 1.99
C PHE A 126 2.77 -2.14 2.26
N ILE A 127 3.76 -1.26 2.17
CA ILE A 127 3.61 0.17 2.41
C ILE A 127 3.78 0.90 1.09
N PHE A 128 2.80 1.76 0.77
CA PHE A 128 2.76 2.56 -0.45
C PHE A 128 2.86 4.04 -0.09
N PRO A 129 4.07 4.62 -0.03
CA PRO A 129 4.24 6.07 -0.01
C PRO A 129 3.64 6.68 -1.27
N ARG A 130 2.93 7.80 -1.14
CA ARG A 130 2.24 8.44 -2.27
C ARG A 130 2.13 9.94 -2.09
N GLN A 131 1.87 10.64 -3.19
CA GLN A 131 1.50 12.05 -3.16
C GLN A 131 0.15 12.26 -2.44
N PRO A 132 -0.18 13.48 -2.00
CA PRO A 132 -1.52 13.82 -1.54
C PRO A 132 -2.59 13.40 -2.53
N GLN A 133 -3.69 12.86 -2.00
CA GLN A 133 -4.85 12.50 -2.81
C GLN A 133 -5.33 13.69 -3.65
N CYS A 134 -5.72 13.37 -4.88
CA CYS A 134 -6.35 14.27 -5.82
C CYS A 134 -7.50 13.50 -6.48
N GLU A 135 -8.37 14.22 -7.19
CA GLU A 135 -9.35 13.56 -8.05
C GLU A 135 -8.61 12.88 -9.21
N ASN A 136 -8.71 11.54 -9.27
CA ASN A 136 -7.86 10.78 -10.19
C ASN A 136 -8.49 10.59 -11.58
N GLY A 137 -7.65 10.70 -12.62
CA GLY A 137 -8.01 10.41 -14.00
C GLY A 137 -8.99 11.39 -14.65
N VAL A 138 -9.15 12.59 -14.08
CA VAL A 138 -10.12 13.60 -14.55
C VAL A 138 -9.97 13.92 -16.04
N SER A 139 -8.75 14.01 -16.55
CA SER A 139 -8.47 14.32 -17.96
C SER A 139 -8.46 13.11 -18.90
N LEU A 140 -8.65 11.89 -18.37
CA LEU A 140 -8.52 10.66 -19.16
C LEU A 140 -9.87 10.11 -19.62
N PHE A 141 -10.98 10.58 -19.04
CA PHE A 141 -12.32 10.26 -19.52
C PHE A 141 -12.84 11.41 -20.39
N SER A 142 -13.48 11.11 -21.52
CA SER A 142 -14.07 12.13 -22.38
C SER A 142 -15.13 12.94 -21.62
N ASP A 143 -15.12 14.26 -21.81
CA ASP A 143 -16.02 15.22 -21.16
C ASP A 143 -17.50 14.85 -21.38
N ASP A 144 -18.13 14.26 -20.37
CA ASP A 144 -19.58 14.29 -20.26
C ASP A 144 -19.95 15.49 -19.37
N THR A 145 -20.18 16.62 -20.03
CA THR A 145 -20.38 17.97 -19.45
C THR A 145 -21.66 18.12 -18.60
N THR A 146 -22.39 17.03 -18.34
CA THR A 146 -23.75 17.09 -17.78
C THR A 146 -23.83 16.77 -16.28
N THR A 147 -22.75 16.35 -15.65
CA THR A 147 -22.73 15.96 -14.23
C THR A 147 -21.45 16.46 -13.54
N GLU A 148 -21.57 17.03 -12.34
CA GLU A 148 -20.41 17.38 -11.50
C GLU A 148 -19.68 16.08 -11.12
N HIS A 149 -18.53 15.81 -11.73
CA HIS A 149 -17.75 14.61 -11.47
C HIS A 149 -16.78 14.86 -10.33
N ALA A 150 -17.21 14.65 -9.08
CA ALA A 150 -16.25 14.29 -8.03
C ALA A 150 -15.53 13.01 -8.50
N GLY A 151 -14.20 13.03 -8.53
CA GLY A 151 -13.33 12.15 -9.32
C GLY A 151 -13.77 10.70 -9.36
N ARG A 152 -13.83 10.17 -10.58
CA ARG A 152 -14.48 8.91 -10.89
C ARG A 152 -13.72 7.69 -10.35
N LEU A 153 -12.43 7.86 -10.09
CA LEU A 153 -11.56 6.85 -9.49
C LEU A 153 -10.96 7.38 -8.19
N ARG A 154 -11.06 6.61 -7.11
CA ARG A 154 -10.45 6.93 -5.81
C ARG A 154 -9.38 5.91 -5.54
N ILE A 155 -8.11 6.31 -5.66
CA ILE A 155 -6.98 5.39 -5.46
C ILE A 155 -6.66 5.27 -3.97
N ALA A 156 -7.41 4.41 -3.27
CA ALA A 156 -7.14 4.04 -1.89
C ALA A 156 -6.30 2.75 -1.82
N VAL A 157 -6.21 2.18 -0.62
CA VAL A 157 -5.43 0.95 -0.38
C VAL A 157 -5.90 -0.23 -1.23
N ALA A 158 -7.20 -0.37 -1.50
CA ALA A 158 -7.74 -1.46 -2.30
C ALA A 158 -7.22 -1.38 -3.75
N GLU A 159 -7.33 -0.20 -4.37
CA GLU A 159 -6.91 0.04 -5.75
C GLU A 159 -5.39 -0.10 -5.89
N LEU A 160 -4.62 0.44 -4.94
CA LEU A 160 -3.16 0.28 -4.91
C LEU A 160 -2.68 -1.15 -4.73
N SER A 161 -3.55 -2.03 -4.20
CA SER A 161 -3.25 -3.44 -3.96
C SER A 161 -3.76 -4.35 -5.08
N GLY A 162 -4.40 -3.77 -6.10
CA GLY A 162 -4.90 -4.47 -7.29
C GLY A 162 -6.39 -4.81 -7.26
N LEU A 163 -7.17 -4.31 -6.29
CA LEU A 163 -8.64 -4.37 -6.33
C LEU A 163 -9.19 -3.02 -6.80
N ILE A 164 -9.44 -2.90 -8.08
CA ILE A 164 -9.94 -1.67 -8.69
C ILE A 164 -11.46 -1.57 -8.46
N VAL A 165 -11.91 -0.51 -7.78
CA VAL A 165 -13.33 -0.23 -7.61
C VAL A 165 -13.75 0.88 -8.58
N ALA A 166 -14.57 0.54 -9.57
CA ALA A 166 -15.21 1.51 -10.44
C ALA A 166 -16.40 2.16 -9.69
N GLY A 167 -16.34 3.48 -9.47
CA GLY A 167 -17.39 4.22 -8.76
C GLY A 167 -18.66 4.46 -9.59
N ASP A 168 -18.55 4.35 -10.91
CA ASP A 168 -19.64 4.55 -11.87
C ASP A 168 -19.47 3.65 -13.11
N SER A 169 -20.50 3.64 -13.98
CA SER A 169 -20.51 2.84 -15.20
C SER A 169 -19.49 3.32 -16.23
N VAL A 170 -19.15 4.62 -16.26
CA VAL A 170 -18.20 5.15 -17.25
C VAL A 170 -16.80 4.62 -16.96
N VAL A 171 -16.37 4.62 -15.70
CA VAL A 171 -15.10 4.00 -15.30
C VAL A 171 -15.15 2.51 -15.56
N TYR A 172 -16.24 1.84 -15.21
CA TYR A 172 -16.37 0.39 -15.40
C TYR A 172 -16.23 -0.02 -16.86
N GLU A 173 -16.82 0.75 -17.78
CA GLU A 173 -16.83 0.42 -19.21
C GLU A 173 -15.58 0.90 -19.96
N ASN A 174 -14.94 1.99 -19.52
CA ASN A 174 -13.91 2.67 -20.31
C ASN A 174 -12.52 2.68 -19.67
N LEU A 175 -12.36 2.30 -18.39
CA LEU A 175 -11.04 2.27 -17.76
C LEU A 175 -10.16 1.20 -18.43
N THR A 176 -9.05 1.64 -19.02
CA THR A 176 -8.03 0.75 -19.55
C THR A 176 -6.85 0.60 -18.59
N GLU A 177 -6.07 -0.46 -18.75
CA GLU A 177 -4.83 -0.65 -17.98
C GLU A 177 -3.83 0.49 -18.19
N GLU A 178 -3.77 1.03 -19.41
CA GLU A 178 -2.89 2.15 -19.75
C GLU A 178 -3.30 3.43 -19.03
N MET A 179 -4.60 3.74 -18.98
CA MET A 179 -5.14 4.86 -18.20
C MET A 179 -4.84 4.68 -16.71
N PHE A 180 -5.13 3.50 -16.16
CA PHE A 180 -4.87 3.22 -14.74
C PHE A 180 -3.38 3.33 -14.40
N SER A 181 -2.50 2.79 -15.25
CA SER A 181 -1.05 2.89 -15.09
C SER A 181 -0.58 4.34 -15.11
N SER A 182 -1.09 5.15 -16.04
CA SER A 182 -0.78 6.58 -16.13
C SER A 182 -1.19 7.32 -14.85
N ILE A 183 -2.40 7.07 -14.34
CA ILE A 183 -2.90 7.64 -13.07
C ILE A 183 -1.96 7.28 -11.92
N LEU A 184 -1.65 5.99 -11.77
CA LEU A 184 -0.79 5.51 -10.68
C LEU A 184 0.60 6.15 -10.72
N GLN A 185 1.18 6.32 -11.91
CA GLN A 185 2.52 6.88 -12.08
C GLN A 185 2.57 8.39 -11.91
N THR A 186 1.56 9.11 -12.40
CA THR A 186 1.61 10.59 -12.51
C THR A 186 0.87 11.31 -11.40
N GLU A 187 -0.19 10.71 -10.86
CA GLU A 187 -1.08 11.37 -9.89
C GLU A 187 -0.96 10.77 -8.48
N VAL A 188 -0.37 9.57 -8.35
CA VAL A 188 -0.33 8.83 -7.08
C VAL A 188 1.11 8.65 -6.59
N SER A 189 2.01 8.19 -7.45
CA SER A 189 3.39 7.87 -7.06
C SER A 189 4.16 9.11 -6.64
N LEU A 190 5.08 8.96 -5.69
CA LEU A 190 6.05 10.00 -5.38
C LEU A 190 6.99 10.23 -6.57
N SER A 191 7.71 11.34 -6.56
CA SER A 191 8.81 11.53 -7.53
C SER A 191 9.95 10.55 -7.24
N ALA A 192 10.66 10.10 -8.28
CA ALA A 192 11.77 9.16 -8.11
C ALA A 192 12.86 9.66 -7.13
N ASP A 193 13.16 10.97 -7.15
CA ASP A 193 14.12 11.56 -6.22
C ASP A 193 13.64 11.49 -4.77
N GLU A 194 12.34 11.69 -4.54
CA GLU A 194 11.74 11.58 -3.21
C GLU A 194 11.72 10.14 -2.71
N GLU A 195 11.46 9.17 -3.57
CA GLU A 195 11.51 7.74 -3.26
C GLU A 195 12.92 7.30 -2.85
N VAL A 196 13.94 7.69 -3.62
CA VAL A 196 15.34 7.38 -3.32
C VAL A 196 15.75 8.01 -1.98
N ALA A 197 15.39 9.28 -1.76
CA ALA A 197 15.69 9.97 -0.51
C ALA A 197 14.99 9.31 0.70
N LEU A 198 13.72 8.93 0.55
CA LEU A 198 12.95 8.25 1.59
C LEU A 198 13.57 6.91 1.99
N VAL A 199 13.98 6.09 1.02
CA VAL A 199 14.62 4.79 1.28
C VAL A 199 15.97 4.96 1.98
N ALA A 200 16.78 5.93 1.54
CA ALA A 200 18.08 6.20 2.14
C ALA A 200 17.94 6.65 3.61
N GLU A 201 17.00 7.56 3.88
CA GLU A 201 16.71 8.06 5.22
C GLU A 201 16.13 6.97 6.13
N TRP A 202 15.21 6.15 5.60
CA TRP A 202 14.67 5.00 6.33
C TRP A 202 15.77 4.02 6.74
N LYS A 203 16.67 3.68 5.81
CA LYS A 203 17.80 2.79 6.09
C LYS A 203 18.71 3.37 7.18
N ALA A 204 19.08 4.64 7.07
CA ALA A 204 19.90 5.32 8.09
C ALA A 204 19.23 5.33 9.47
N LYS A 205 17.91 5.55 9.52
CA LYS A 205 17.13 5.53 10.76
C LYS A 205 17.15 4.15 11.42
N ILE A 206 16.96 3.08 10.64
CA ILE A 206 17.00 1.71 11.17
C ILE A 206 18.39 1.38 11.72
N ASP A 207 19.45 1.73 10.99
CA ASP A 207 20.84 1.44 11.39
C ASP A 207 21.20 2.09 12.74
N ILE A 208 20.67 3.30 13.03
CA ILE A 208 20.84 3.97 14.33
C ILE A 208 20.14 3.21 15.46
N THR A 209 18.95 2.66 15.22
CA THR A 209 18.19 1.92 16.23
C THR A 209 18.66 0.49 16.46
N ALA A 210 19.48 -0.05 15.57
CA ALA A 210 20.00 -1.43 15.65
C ALA A 210 21.40 -1.54 16.29
N GLY A 211 22.10 -0.42 16.47
CA GLY A 211 23.40 -0.34 17.17
C GLY A 211 23.26 -0.02 18.65
#